data_AF-A0A2E4Y8R2-F1
#
_entry.id   AF-A0A2E4Y8R2-F1
#
_cell.length_a   1.000
_cell.length_b   1.000
_cell.length_c   1.000
_cell.angle_alpha   90.00
_cell.angle_beta   90.00
_cell.angle_gamma   90.00
#
_symmetry.space_group_name_H-M   'P 1'
#
loop_
_entity.id
_entity.type
_entity.pdbx_description
1 polymer ?
#
loop_
_entity_poly.entity_id
_entity_poly.type
_entity_poly.pdbx_seq_one_letter_code
_entity_poly.pdbx_strand_id
1 'polypeptide(L)'
;INKGQSMKVVILIALTFGLLIGGFFIFNQKNESDISKKIEAKSKRTPSSKNLSLLKEKKEIATKLKKLEAENKKKEKEIEKARNRKKGKERLSQPRRPISEEVKKRMREEDAQFKKRLFDQENKTASYFKEPEIKFNEGQYLVSEKLKAIRKKDYKGDSKSIVQEMGPFLVVNTDEEDLEESTSSKWMVFDKKNRQLGIVSGRFKVNLKEEASLQEFEKRQNLKTLFKNEEINFYYLKPLEELTNPQVKLSEIEKDESVTKVEFEILESFNKTK
;
A
#
# COMPACT_ATOMS: atom_id res chain seq x y z
N ILE A 1 -44.18 5.55 -16.58
CA ILE A 1 -42.85 5.95 -17.12
C ILE A 1 -42.04 4.68 -17.37
N ASN A 2 -41.76 4.38 -18.63
CA ASN A 2 -41.22 3.10 -19.09
C ASN A 2 -39.77 2.88 -18.63
N LYS A 3 -39.53 1.80 -17.86
CA LYS A 3 -38.20 1.40 -17.34
C LYS A 3 -37.15 1.14 -18.43
N GLY A 4 -37.56 0.97 -19.70
CA GLY A 4 -36.64 0.76 -20.84
C GLY A 4 -35.98 2.03 -21.40
N GLN A 5 -36.49 3.22 -21.13
CA GLN A 5 -35.88 4.48 -21.62
C GLN A 5 -34.79 5.02 -20.69
N SER A 6 -34.82 4.68 -19.40
CA SER A 6 -33.84 5.17 -18.42
C SER A 6 -32.45 4.58 -18.61
N MET A 7 -32.33 3.36 -19.16
CA MET A 7 -31.04 2.66 -19.27
C MET A 7 -30.23 3.16 -20.48
N LYS A 8 -30.89 3.63 -21.55
CA LYS A 8 -30.22 4.18 -22.74
C LYS A 8 -29.59 5.56 -22.48
N VAL A 9 -30.19 6.37 -21.60
CA VAL A 9 -29.66 7.69 -21.24
C VAL A 9 -28.41 7.58 -20.36
N VAL A 10 -28.35 6.59 -19.46
CA VAL A 10 -27.18 6.37 -18.58
C VAL A 10 -25.96 5.89 -19.35
N ILE A 11 -26.15 5.05 -20.38
CA ILE A 11 -25.06 4.56 -21.23
C ILE A 11 -24.50 5.68 -22.13
N LEU A 12 -25.35 6.60 -22.61
CA LEU A 12 -24.91 7.71 -23.45
C LEU A 12 -24.10 8.78 -22.66
N ILE A 13 -24.43 8.98 -21.38
CA ILE A 13 -23.69 9.89 -20.49
C ILE A 13 -22.33 9.28 -20.07
N ALA A 14 -22.25 7.95 -19.89
CA ALA A 14 -20.99 7.27 -19.56
C ALA A 14 -19.98 7.27 -20.73
N LEU A 15 -20.45 7.12 -21.98
CA LEU A 15 -19.59 7.14 -23.17
C LEU A 15 -19.04 8.54 -23.49
N THR A 16 -19.79 9.61 -23.19
CA THR A 16 -19.33 10.98 -23.44
C THR A 16 -18.31 11.46 -22.40
N PHE A 17 -18.41 11.01 -21.14
CA PHE A 17 -17.41 11.31 -20.10
C PHE A 17 -16.08 10.54 -20.30
N GLY A 18 -16.12 9.32 -20.82
CA GLY A 18 -14.91 8.52 -21.08
C GLY A 18 -13.99 9.13 -22.17
N LEU A 19 -14.57 9.72 -23.21
CA LEU A 19 -13.82 10.33 -24.31
C LEU A 19 -13.17 11.67 -23.94
N LEU A 20 -13.79 12.46 -23.05
CA LEU A 20 -13.22 13.74 -22.58
C LEU A 20 -12.02 13.54 -21.63
N ILE A 21 -12.04 12.50 -20.81
CA ILE A 21 -10.94 12.21 -19.86
C ILE A 21 -9.77 11.51 -20.56
N GLY A 22 -10.05 10.61 -21.52
CA GLY A 22 -9.00 9.95 -22.32
C GLY A 22 -8.25 10.89 -23.26
N GLY A 23 -8.93 11.87 -23.86
CA GLY A 23 -8.29 12.86 -24.73
C GLY A 23 -7.35 13.83 -24.00
N PHE A 24 -7.68 14.20 -22.76
CA PHE A 24 -6.87 15.15 -21.98
C PHE A 24 -5.54 14.54 -21.50
N PHE A 25 -5.49 13.22 -21.28
CA PHE A 25 -4.28 12.53 -20.82
C PHE A 25 -3.27 12.27 -21.95
N ILE A 26 -3.75 12.02 -23.17
CA ILE A 26 -2.87 11.76 -24.32
C ILE A 26 -2.28 13.07 -24.88
N PHE A 27 -2.97 14.20 -24.74
CA PHE A 27 -2.47 15.50 -25.21
C PHE A 27 -1.41 16.12 -24.28
N ASN A 28 -1.38 15.75 -22.99
CA ASN A 28 -0.41 16.29 -22.03
C ASN A 28 0.94 15.58 -22.02
N GLN A 29 1.03 14.27 -22.35
CA GLN A 29 2.33 13.60 -22.38
C GLN A 29 3.16 13.89 -23.64
N LYS A 30 2.54 14.31 -24.74
CA LYS A 30 3.26 14.56 -26.00
C LYS A 30 3.86 15.96 -26.12
N ASN A 31 3.47 16.91 -25.26
CA ASN A 31 4.00 18.28 -25.28
C ASN A 31 5.17 18.53 -24.31
N GLU A 32 5.36 17.70 -23.28
CA GLU A 32 6.45 17.92 -22.31
C GLU A 32 7.83 17.47 -22.81
N SER A 33 7.90 16.50 -23.74
CA SER A 33 9.19 16.01 -24.27
C SER A 33 9.79 16.88 -25.39
N ASP A 34 8.96 17.65 -26.13
CA ASP A 34 9.44 18.53 -27.20
C ASP A 34 9.74 19.96 -26.73
N ILE A 35 9.15 20.41 -25.62
CA ILE A 35 9.41 21.77 -25.07
C ILE A 35 10.72 21.80 -24.27
N SER A 36 11.05 20.72 -23.55
CA SER A 36 12.27 20.63 -22.75
C SER A 36 13.55 20.62 -23.60
N LYS A 37 13.53 19.96 -24.78
CA LYS A 37 14.66 19.99 -25.73
C LYS A 37 14.81 21.33 -26.48
N LYS A 38 13.77 22.17 -26.53
CA LYS A 38 13.81 23.46 -27.26
C LYS A 38 14.23 24.64 -26.38
N ILE A 39 14.24 24.48 -25.06
CA ILE A 39 14.65 25.53 -24.09
C ILE A 39 16.18 25.53 -23.87
N GLU A 40 16.83 24.37 -23.97
CA GLU A 40 18.28 24.26 -23.77
C GLU A 40 19.12 24.89 -24.91
N ALA A 41 18.52 25.09 -26.09
CA ALA A 41 19.19 25.72 -27.23
C ALA A 41 19.08 27.25 -27.31
N LYS A 42 18.41 27.94 -26.37
CA LYS A 42 18.21 29.41 -26.43
C LYS A 42 18.60 30.19 -25.17
N SER A 43 19.31 29.59 -24.21
CA SER A 43 19.80 30.26 -22.99
C SER A 43 21.10 31.07 -23.20
N LYS A 44 21.20 31.84 -24.28
CA LYS A 44 22.22 32.88 -24.47
C LYS A 44 21.60 34.17 -25.01
N ARG A 45 20.52 34.66 -24.40
CA ARG A 45 20.10 36.06 -24.56
C ARG A 45 19.57 36.60 -23.24
N THR A 46 20.11 37.75 -22.86
CA THR A 46 19.75 38.59 -21.71
C THR A 46 18.22 38.72 -21.57
N PRO A 47 17.66 38.56 -20.36
CA PRO A 47 16.21 38.54 -20.18
C PRO A 47 15.62 39.94 -20.41
N SER A 48 14.76 40.04 -21.42
CA SER A 48 13.88 41.17 -21.67
C SER A 48 13.00 41.47 -20.45
N SER A 49 12.81 42.76 -20.17
CA SER A 49 12.12 43.34 -19.01
C SER A 49 10.70 42.79 -18.75
N LYS A 50 10.05 42.21 -19.77
CA LYS A 50 8.72 41.57 -19.62
C LYS A 50 8.74 40.28 -18.80
N ASN A 51 9.82 39.48 -18.86
CA ASN A 51 9.90 38.20 -18.12
C ASN A 51 10.16 38.36 -16.61
N LEU A 52 10.73 39.50 -16.19
CA LEU A 52 10.95 39.82 -14.78
C LEU A 52 9.64 40.19 -14.04
N SER A 53 8.66 40.75 -14.75
CA SER A 53 7.35 41.10 -14.18
C SER A 53 6.52 39.85 -13.85
N LEU A 54 6.43 38.89 -14.78
CA LEU A 54 5.73 37.61 -14.62
C LEU A 54 6.32 36.74 -13.50
N LEU A 55 7.65 36.81 -13.29
CA LEU A 55 8.30 36.04 -12.23
C LEU A 55 8.04 36.63 -10.83
N LYS A 56 7.90 37.95 -10.73
CA LYS A 56 7.49 38.62 -9.48
C LYS A 56 6.04 38.31 -9.15
N GLU A 57 5.16 38.35 -10.15
CA GLU A 57 3.73 38.07 -9.98
C GLU A 57 3.48 36.61 -9.53
N LYS A 58 4.19 35.64 -10.11
CA LYS A 58 4.12 34.22 -9.68
C LYS A 58 4.61 33.99 -8.25
N LYS A 59 5.66 34.69 -7.81
CA LYS A 59 6.15 34.61 -6.42
C LYS A 59 5.16 35.24 -5.44
N GLU A 60 4.48 36.30 -5.84
CA GLU A 60 3.44 36.94 -5.03
C GLU A 60 2.20 36.05 -4.88
N ILE A 61 1.79 35.35 -5.95
CA ILE A 61 0.68 34.39 -5.90
C ILE A 61 1.03 33.19 -5.00
N ALA A 62 2.23 32.63 -5.13
CA ALA A 62 2.67 31.50 -4.31
C ALA A 62 2.75 31.84 -2.81
N THR A 63 3.14 33.08 -2.48
CA THR A 63 3.17 33.55 -1.09
C THR A 63 1.78 33.82 -0.52
N LYS A 64 0.83 34.31 -1.34
CA LYS A 64 -0.59 34.44 -0.95
C LYS A 64 -1.26 33.08 -0.71
N LEU A 65 -0.97 32.08 -1.55
CA LEU A 65 -1.47 30.71 -1.38
C LEU A 65 -0.99 30.07 -0.07
N LYS A 66 0.31 30.19 0.26
CA LYS A 66 0.83 29.67 1.53
C LYS A 66 0.23 30.34 2.76
N LYS A 67 -0.09 31.64 2.68
CA LYS A 67 -0.78 32.35 3.77
C LYS A 67 -2.22 31.85 3.94
N LEU A 68 -2.94 31.62 2.85
CA LEU A 68 -4.31 31.07 2.88
C LEU A 68 -4.35 29.64 3.45
N GLU A 69 -3.40 28.78 3.07
CA GLU A 69 -3.31 27.42 3.64
C GLU A 69 -3.04 27.44 5.15
N ALA A 70 -2.16 28.33 5.61
CA ALA A 70 -1.88 28.49 7.03
C ALA A 70 -3.11 29.00 7.82
N GLU A 71 -3.88 29.92 7.23
CA GLU A 71 -5.10 30.44 7.85
C GLU A 71 -6.21 29.38 7.92
N ASN A 72 -6.40 28.60 6.86
CA ASN A 72 -7.38 27.50 6.84
C ASN A 72 -7.05 26.43 7.88
N LYS A 73 -5.78 26.03 8.01
CA LYS A 73 -5.33 25.08 9.02
C LYS A 73 -5.54 25.59 10.46
N LYS A 74 -5.50 26.91 10.66
CA LYS A 74 -5.80 27.53 11.95
C LYS A 74 -7.31 27.50 12.24
N LYS A 75 -8.16 27.79 11.25
CA LYS A 75 -9.63 27.71 11.37
C LYS A 75 -10.12 26.29 11.64
N GLU A 76 -9.54 25.29 10.99
CA GLU A 76 -9.87 23.87 11.25
C GLU A 76 -9.61 23.47 12.71
N LYS A 77 -8.45 23.87 13.26
CA LYS A 77 -8.11 23.63 14.67
C LYS A 77 -9.06 24.33 15.65
N GLU A 78 -9.57 25.51 15.30
CA GLU A 78 -10.56 26.21 16.12
C GLU A 78 -11.94 25.54 16.08
N ILE A 79 -12.37 25.06 14.92
CA ILE A 79 -13.63 24.31 14.75
C ILE A 79 -13.58 23.01 15.56
N GLU A 80 -12.46 22.30 15.53
CA GLU A 80 -12.28 21.06 16.29
C GLU A 80 -12.31 21.30 17.81
N LYS A 81 -11.65 22.35 18.29
CA LYS A 81 -11.72 22.78 19.71
C LYS A 81 -13.15 23.18 20.12
N ALA A 82 -13.90 23.87 19.27
CA ALA A 82 -15.29 24.24 19.54
C ALA A 82 -16.21 23.00 19.60
N ARG A 83 -16.00 22.01 18.71
CA ARG A 83 -16.77 20.77 18.69
C ARG A 83 -16.56 19.93 19.95
N ASN A 84 -15.34 19.89 20.46
CA ASN A 84 -15.02 19.18 21.72
C ASN A 84 -15.57 19.90 22.95
N ARG A 85 -15.65 21.24 22.95
CA ARG A 85 -16.30 22.03 24.03
C ARG A 85 -17.82 21.85 24.08
N LYS A 86 -18.50 21.65 22.94
CA LYS A 86 -19.95 21.32 22.91
C LYS A 86 -20.25 19.93 23.49
N LYS A 87 -19.46 18.92 23.14
CA LYS A 87 -19.62 17.55 23.67
C LYS A 87 -19.41 17.42 25.19
N GLY A 88 -18.56 18.27 25.78
CA GLY A 88 -18.33 18.29 27.22
C GLY A 88 -19.47 18.90 28.05
N LYS A 89 -20.26 19.84 27.48
CA LYS A 89 -21.35 20.53 28.19
C LYS A 89 -22.68 19.78 28.16
N GLU A 90 -22.91 18.90 27.19
CA GLU A 90 -24.15 18.10 27.09
C GLU A 90 -24.23 16.94 28.10
N ARG A 91 -23.12 16.55 28.75
CA ARG A 91 -23.08 15.40 29.67
C ARG A 91 -23.33 15.72 31.14
N LEU A 92 -23.57 16.99 31.52
CA LEU A 92 -23.60 17.41 32.93
C LEU A 92 -24.97 17.89 33.45
N SER A 93 -26.07 17.76 32.70
CA SER A 93 -27.37 18.31 33.12
C SER A 93 -28.49 17.28 33.35
N GLN A 94 -28.17 16.01 33.63
CA GLN A 94 -29.20 15.06 34.08
C GLN A 94 -29.05 14.70 35.57
N PRO A 95 -30.06 14.97 36.41
CA PRO A 95 -30.04 14.53 37.80
C PRO A 95 -30.11 13.00 37.84
N ARG A 96 -29.08 12.37 38.42
CA ARG A 96 -29.02 10.91 38.62
C ARG A 96 -30.13 10.50 39.61
N ARG A 97 -31.18 9.86 39.10
CA ARG A 97 -32.09 9.08 39.95
C ARG A 97 -31.33 7.89 40.54
N PRO A 98 -31.57 7.51 41.80
CA PRO A 98 -30.94 6.33 42.39
C PRO A 98 -31.37 5.09 41.62
N ILE A 99 -30.37 4.39 41.05
CA ILE A 99 -30.53 3.12 40.35
C ILE A 99 -30.80 2.05 41.42
N SER A 100 -31.90 1.30 41.29
CA SER A 100 -32.24 0.23 42.25
C SER A 100 -31.16 -0.85 42.27
N GLU A 101 -31.00 -1.54 43.41
CA GLU A 101 -29.99 -2.60 43.57
C GLU A 101 -30.13 -3.72 42.53
N GLU A 102 -31.35 -4.00 42.03
CA GLU A 102 -31.57 -4.96 40.94
C GLU A 102 -30.98 -4.50 39.60
N VAL A 103 -31.06 -3.21 39.28
CA VAL A 103 -30.46 -2.68 38.06
C VAL A 103 -28.94 -2.64 38.20
N LYS A 104 -28.40 -2.34 39.39
CA LYS A 104 -26.95 -2.48 39.64
C LYS A 104 -26.49 -3.93 39.48
N LYS A 105 -27.29 -4.91 39.93
CA LYS A 105 -26.97 -6.33 39.78
C LYS A 105 -26.99 -6.76 38.31
N ARG A 106 -28.01 -6.37 37.53
CA ARG A 106 -28.06 -6.62 36.08
C ARG A 106 -26.91 -5.96 35.34
N MET A 107 -26.56 -4.72 35.67
CA MET A 107 -25.41 -4.04 35.05
C MET A 107 -24.09 -4.74 35.36
N ARG A 108 -23.90 -5.29 36.57
CA ARG A 108 -22.71 -6.09 36.89
C ARG A 108 -22.68 -7.41 36.13
N GLU A 109 -23.82 -8.06 35.94
CA GLU A 109 -23.93 -9.30 35.17
C GLU A 109 -23.70 -9.06 33.67
N GLU A 110 -24.25 -7.98 33.10
CA GLU A 110 -24.01 -7.57 31.72
C GLU A 110 -22.56 -7.14 31.50
N ASP A 111 -21.95 -6.41 32.44
CA ASP A 111 -20.55 -6.00 32.36
C ASP A 111 -19.60 -7.19 32.53
N ALA A 112 -19.95 -8.19 33.35
CA ALA A 112 -19.24 -9.46 33.45
C ALA A 112 -19.37 -10.30 32.18
N GLN A 113 -20.57 -10.35 31.56
CA GLN A 113 -20.77 -11.01 30.28
C GLN A 113 -20.05 -10.28 29.14
N PHE A 114 -20.01 -8.95 29.14
CA PHE A 114 -19.28 -8.15 28.16
C PHE A 114 -17.77 -8.35 28.29
N LYS A 115 -17.24 -8.35 29.52
CA LYS A 115 -15.83 -8.70 29.80
C LYS A 115 -15.50 -10.13 29.41
N LYS A 116 -16.41 -11.08 29.65
CA LYS A 116 -16.25 -12.47 29.20
C LYS A 116 -16.25 -12.59 27.68
N ARG A 117 -17.13 -11.86 26.97
CA ARG A 117 -17.13 -11.79 25.50
C ARG A 117 -15.85 -11.14 24.95
N LEU A 118 -15.35 -10.09 25.59
CA LEU A 118 -14.06 -9.47 25.26
C LEU A 118 -12.90 -10.45 25.46
N PHE A 119 -12.88 -11.19 26.57
CA PHE A 119 -11.85 -12.18 26.87
C PHE A 119 -11.92 -13.39 25.93
N ASP A 120 -13.13 -13.84 25.56
CA ASP A 120 -13.34 -14.90 24.56
C ASP A 120 -12.98 -14.42 23.15
N GLN A 121 -13.12 -13.14 22.85
CA GLN A 121 -12.73 -12.54 21.56
C GLN A 121 -11.21 -12.33 21.49
N GLU A 122 -10.58 -11.89 22.58
CA GLU A 122 -9.12 -11.83 22.74
C GLU A 122 -8.49 -13.22 22.68
N ASN A 123 -9.10 -14.23 23.28
CA ASN A 123 -8.63 -15.62 23.19
C ASN A 123 -8.91 -16.25 21.83
N LYS A 124 -9.99 -15.87 21.12
CA LYS A 124 -10.15 -16.25 19.71
C LYS A 124 -9.03 -15.65 18.88
N THR A 125 -8.77 -14.35 18.99
CA THR A 125 -7.63 -13.71 18.30
C THR A 125 -6.28 -14.30 18.71
N ALA A 126 -6.07 -14.68 19.97
CA ALA A 126 -4.86 -15.33 20.43
C ALA A 126 -4.73 -16.79 19.95
N SER A 127 -5.85 -17.51 19.77
CA SER A 127 -5.86 -18.88 19.24
C SER A 127 -5.57 -18.95 17.74
N TYR A 128 -5.82 -17.87 16.99
CA TYR A 128 -5.36 -17.73 15.60
C TYR A 128 -3.86 -17.41 15.49
N PHE A 129 -3.22 -17.04 16.60
CA PHE A 129 -1.77 -16.95 16.74
C PHE A 129 -1.20 -18.17 17.49
N LYS A 130 -1.65 -19.38 17.16
CA LYS A 130 -0.67 -20.46 17.14
C LYS A 130 0.35 -20.02 16.11
N GLU A 131 1.59 -19.74 16.54
CA GLU A 131 2.72 -19.70 15.61
C GLU A 131 2.54 -20.94 14.75
N PRO A 132 2.21 -20.80 13.45
CA PRO A 132 1.99 -21.98 12.65
C PRO A 132 3.29 -22.78 12.77
N GLU A 133 3.19 -24.05 13.16
CA GLU A 133 4.31 -25.01 13.08
C GLU A 133 4.61 -25.24 11.60
N ILE A 134 5.06 -24.19 10.93
CA ILE A 134 5.54 -24.22 9.57
C ILE A 134 6.87 -24.93 9.69
N LYS A 135 6.96 -26.13 9.12
CA LYS A 135 8.24 -26.81 8.98
C LYS A 135 9.09 -25.98 8.02
N PHE A 136 10.12 -25.34 8.55
CA PHE A 136 10.90 -24.31 7.87
C PHE A 136 12.15 -24.91 7.22
N ASN A 137 12.32 -24.75 5.90
CA ASN A 137 13.58 -25.08 5.23
C ASN A 137 14.68 -24.03 5.53
N GLU A 138 15.94 -24.44 5.41
CA GLU A 138 17.12 -23.59 5.59
C GLU A 138 17.19 -22.51 4.50
N GLY A 139 17.35 -21.25 4.89
CA GLY A 139 17.27 -20.07 4.02
C GLY A 139 16.91 -18.81 4.81
N GLN A 140 17.31 -17.62 4.30
CA GLN A 140 17.03 -16.31 4.96
C GLN A 140 15.53 -16.00 5.03
N TYR A 141 14.77 -16.44 4.03
CA TYR A 141 13.34 -16.20 3.91
C TYR A 141 12.54 -17.49 3.97
N LEU A 142 11.31 -17.39 4.46
CA LEU A 142 10.35 -18.48 4.52
C LEU A 142 9.07 -18.05 3.83
N VAL A 143 8.79 -18.59 2.66
CA VAL A 143 7.57 -18.27 1.90
C VAL A 143 6.40 -19.03 2.52
N SER A 144 5.30 -18.32 2.80
CA SER A 144 4.06 -18.94 3.26
C SER A 144 3.22 -19.40 2.07
N GLU A 145 2.82 -20.67 2.09
CA GLU A 145 1.87 -21.23 1.12
C GLU A 145 0.41 -20.89 1.49
N LYS A 146 0.14 -20.74 2.79
CA LYS A 146 -1.19 -20.52 3.37
C LYS A 146 -1.58 -19.05 3.50
N LEU A 147 -0.61 -18.15 3.43
CA LEU A 147 -0.85 -16.72 3.56
C LEU A 147 -0.51 -16.01 2.26
N LYS A 148 -1.46 -15.23 1.76
CA LYS A 148 -1.27 -14.35 0.60
C LYS A 148 -1.63 -12.92 0.99
N ALA A 149 -0.98 -11.98 0.35
CA ALA A 149 -1.32 -10.56 0.46
C ALA A 149 -2.10 -10.11 -0.76
N ILE A 150 -3.30 -9.58 -0.57
CA ILE A 150 -4.17 -9.07 -1.62
C ILE A 150 -4.36 -7.57 -1.38
N ARG A 151 -4.38 -6.75 -2.43
CA ARG A 151 -4.67 -5.32 -2.24
C ARG A 151 -6.10 -5.16 -1.74
N LYS A 152 -6.32 -4.26 -0.77
CA LYS A 152 -7.65 -3.98 -0.18
C LYS A 152 -8.74 -3.74 -1.23
N LYS A 153 -8.41 -3.00 -2.29
CA LYS A 153 -9.32 -2.67 -3.38
C LYS A 153 -9.69 -3.85 -4.29
N ASP A 154 -8.86 -4.90 -4.32
CA ASP A 154 -9.00 -6.05 -5.21
C ASP A 154 -9.58 -7.26 -4.44
N TYR A 155 -9.72 -7.16 -3.12
CA TYR A 155 -10.25 -8.22 -2.26
C TYR A 155 -11.79 -8.29 -2.34
N LYS A 156 -12.30 -9.48 -2.66
CA LYS A 156 -13.74 -9.76 -2.76
C LYS A 156 -14.21 -10.90 -1.82
N GLY A 157 -13.32 -11.43 -0.98
CA GLY A 157 -13.61 -12.56 -0.09
C GLY A 157 -14.31 -12.16 1.22
N ASP A 158 -14.58 -13.15 2.09
CA ASP A 158 -15.16 -12.92 3.42
C ASP A 158 -14.11 -12.31 4.36
N SER A 159 -14.52 -11.29 5.11
CA SER A 159 -13.76 -10.72 6.22
C SER A 159 -13.13 -11.73 7.19
N LYS A 160 -13.70 -12.93 7.33
CA LYS A 160 -13.17 -14.02 8.18
C LYS A 160 -11.82 -14.56 7.71
N SER A 161 -11.55 -14.54 6.40
CA SER A 161 -10.27 -15.01 5.85
C SER A 161 -9.14 -14.01 6.10
N ILE A 162 -9.45 -12.78 6.54
CA ILE A 162 -8.46 -11.72 6.80
C ILE A 162 -7.77 -12.00 8.14
N VAL A 163 -6.47 -12.24 8.07
CA VAL A 163 -5.61 -12.47 9.23
C VAL A 163 -5.06 -11.15 9.77
N GLN A 164 -4.64 -10.24 8.88
CA GLN A 164 -3.95 -9.01 9.25
C GLN A 164 -4.07 -7.96 8.14
N GLU A 165 -4.13 -6.68 8.50
CA GLU A 165 -3.95 -5.58 7.54
C GLU A 165 -2.50 -5.10 7.53
N MET A 166 -1.93 -4.91 6.33
CA MET A 166 -0.56 -4.40 6.13
C MET A 166 -0.57 -3.31 5.06
N GLY A 167 -0.69 -2.05 5.49
CA GLY A 167 -0.74 -0.90 4.58
C GLY A 167 -1.91 -1.01 3.58
N PRO A 168 -1.65 -0.98 2.26
CA PRO A 168 -2.68 -1.13 1.23
C PRO A 168 -3.09 -2.60 0.97
N PHE A 169 -2.53 -3.56 1.72
CA PHE A 169 -2.79 -5.00 1.57
C PHE A 169 -3.57 -5.57 2.75
N LEU A 170 -4.31 -6.64 2.46
CA LEU A 170 -4.91 -7.58 3.41
C LEU A 170 -4.12 -8.89 3.30
N VAL A 171 -3.65 -9.39 4.44
CA VAL A 171 -3.09 -10.73 4.55
C VAL A 171 -4.24 -11.68 4.81
N VAL A 172 -4.42 -12.66 3.94
CA VAL A 172 -5.53 -13.60 3.96
C VAL A 172 -5.02 -15.03 4.06
N ASN A 173 -5.79 -15.87 4.75
CA ASN A 173 -5.55 -17.30 4.79
C ASN A 173 -6.20 -17.96 3.57
N THR A 174 -5.40 -18.68 2.77
CA THR A 174 -5.85 -19.35 1.54
C THR A 174 -6.46 -20.73 1.76
N ASP A 175 -6.41 -21.27 2.98
CA ASP A 175 -7.08 -22.53 3.31
C ASP A 175 -8.61 -22.38 3.36
N GLU A 176 -9.16 -21.16 3.29
CA GLU A 176 -10.60 -20.95 3.19
C GLU A 176 -11.07 -21.09 1.74
N GLU A 177 -12.01 -22.03 1.51
CA GLU A 177 -12.41 -22.63 0.22
C GLU A 177 -12.92 -21.66 -0.87
N ASP A 178 -13.04 -20.36 -0.58
CA ASP A 178 -13.69 -19.36 -1.45
C ASP A 178 -12.74 -18.31 -2.05
N LEU A 179 -11.43 -18.45 -1.86
CA LEU A 179 -10.48 -17.54 -2.49
C LEU A 179 -10.17 -18.00 -3.92
N GLU A 180 -10.93 -17.49 -4.89
CA GLU A 180 -10.47 -17.48 -6.29
C GLU A 180 -9.05 -16.94 -6.31
N GLU A 181 -8.10 -17.72 -6.86
CA GLU A 181 -6.70 -17.31 -7.00
C GLU A 181 -6.63 -16.01 -7.80
N SER A 182 -6.64 -14.88 -7.10
CA SER A 182 -6.55 -13.61 -7.78
C SER A 182 -5.13 -13.48 -8.30
N THR A 183 -4.99 -13.19 -9.59
CA THR A 183 -3.72 -12.83 -10.26
C THR A 183 -3.03 -11.60 -9.63
N SER A 184 -3.72 -10.92 -8.71
CA SER A 184 -3.20 -9.77 -7.95
C SER A 184 -2.52 -10.16 -6.64
N SER A 185 -2.65 -11.41 -6.19
CA SER A 185 -2.12 -11.88 -4.92
C SER A 185 -0.60 -11.82 -4.89
N LYS A 186 -0.05 -11.52 -3.72
CA LYS A 186 1.37 -11.40 -3.44
C LYS A 186 1.76 -12.42 -2.39
N TRP A 187 3.01 -12.83 -2.47
CA TRP A 187 3.57 -13.82 -1.56
C TRP A 187 3.88 -13.19 -0.22
N MET A 188 3.57 -13.92 0.85
CA MET A 188 4.01 -13.60 2.20
C MET A 188 5.31 -14.34 2.47
N VAL A 189 6.28 -13.63 3.06
CA VAL A 189 7.53 -14.23 3.53
C VAL A 189 7.78 -13.86 4.98
N PHE A 190 8.41 -14.76 5.73
CA PHE A 190 9.03 -14.44 7.00
C PHE A 190 10.54 -14.32 6.79
N ASP A 191 11.07 -13.14 7.08
CA ASP A 191 12.50 -12.83 7.06
C ASP A 191 13.10 -13.24 8.42
N LYS A 192 13.85 -14.35 8.44
CA LYS A 192 14.44 -14.90 9.67
C LYS A 192 15.42 -13.94 10.32
N LYS A 193 16.21 -13.22 9.51
CA LYS A 193 17.27 -12.31 9.97
C LYS A 193 16.68 -11.16 10.78
N ASN A 194 15.61 -10.57 10.25
CA ASN A 194 14.96 -9.42 10.87
C ASN A 194 13.74 -9.80 11.73
N ARG A 195 13.37 -11.08 11.78
CA ARG A 195 12.20 -11.63 12.49
C ARG A 195 10.88 -10.92 12.15
N GLN A 196 10.70 -10.59 10.87
CA GLN A 196 9.56 -9.82 10.39
C GLN A 196 8.80 -10.57 9.29
N LEU A 197 7.49 -10.33 9.21
CA LEU A 197 6.70 -10.74 8.05
C LEU A 197 6.81 -9.66 6.97
N GLY A 198 6.90 -10.08 5.72
CA GLY A 198 7.02 -9.20 4.56
C GLY A 198 6.12 -9.64 3.41
N ILE A 199 5.59 -8.67 2.68
CA ILE A 199 4.90 -8.88 1.41
C ILE A 199 5.94 -8.72 0.31
N VAL A 200 6.14 -9.75 -0.53
CA VAL A 200 7.12 -9.67 -1.62
C VAL A 200 6.47 -9.48 -2.97
N SER A 201 7.12 -8.71 -3.84
CA SER A 201 6.60 -8.40 -5.17
C SER A 201 6.78 -9.52 -6.20
N GLY A 202 7.63 -10.51 -5.89
CA GLY A 202 8.14 -11.50 -6.85
C GLY A 202 9.37 -11.00 -7.64
N ARG A 203 9.97 -9.88 -7.23
CA ARG A 203 11.21 -9.34 -7.80
C ARG A 203 12.37 -9.53 -6.82
N PHE A 204 13.58 -9.47 -7.38
CA PHE A 204 14.82 -9.74 -6.67
C PHE A 204 15.73 -8.53 -6.74
N LYS A 205 16.36 -8.22 -5.61
CA LYS A 205 17.53 -7.36 -5.49
C LYS A 205 18.75 -8.25 -5.62
N VAL A 206 19.58 -8.03 -6.64
CA VAL A 206 20.75 -8.86 -6.91
C VAL A 206 21.98 -7.98 -6.97
N ASN A 207 23.01 -8.37 -6.22
CA ASN A 207 24.36 -7.86 -6.38
C ASN A 207 25.19 -8.92 -7.11
N LEU A 208 25.82 -8.53 -8.21
CA LEU A 208 26.75 -9.39 -8.95
C LEU A 208 28.20 -9.10 -8.53
N LYS A 209 29.09 -10.04 -8.81
CA LYS A 209 30.55 -9.84 -8.73
C LYS A 209 31.01 -8.84 -9.82
N GLU A 210 32.14 -8.20 -9.63
CA GLU A 210 32.64 -7.15 -10.53
C GLU A 210 32.90 -7.66 -11.96
N GLU A 211 33.36 -8.90 -12.08
CA GLU A 211 33.67 -9.56 -13.35
C GLU A 211 32.45 -10.18 -14.05
N ALA A 212 31.27 -10.17 -13.41
CA ALA A 212 30.09 -10.85 -13.92
C ALA A 212 29.36 -10.03 -15.00
N SER A 213 29.03 -10.67 -16.12
CA SER A 213 28.17 -10.08 -17.15
C SER A 213 26.70 -10.16 -16.76
N LEU A 214 26.04 -9.01 -16.59
CA LEU A 214 24.60 -8.93 -16.33
C LEU A 214 23.77 -9.65 -17.40
N GLN A 215 24.10 -9.46 -18.68
CA GLN A 215 23.33 -10.04 -19.80
C GLN A 215 23.39 -11.57 -19.80
N GLU A 216 24.55 -12.14 -19.52
CA GLU A 216 24.72 -13.58 -19.42
C GLU A 216 23.97 -14.14 -18.21
N PHE A 217 24.03 -13.43 -17.08
CA PHE A 217 23.29 -13.78 -15.88
C PHE A 217 21.78 -13.74 -16.10
N GLU A 218 21.24 -12.68 -16.72
CA GLU A 218 19.82 -12.56 -17.05
C GLU A 218 19.34 -13.71 -17.93
N LYS A 219 20.11 -14.04 -18.98
CA LYS A 219 19.77 -15.12 -19.91
C LYS A 219 19.80 -16.48 -19.20
N ARG A 220 20.82 -16.75 -18.38
CA ARG A 220 20.96 -18.00 -17.62
C ARG A 220 19.85 -18.17 -16.59
N GLN A 221 19.45 -17.09 -15.93
CA GLN A 221 18.45 -17.12 -14.85
C GLN A 221 17.01 -16.86 -15.35
N ASN A 222 16.81 -16.61 -16.64
CA ASN A 222 15.52 -16.25 -17.23
C ASN A 222 14.88 -15.02 -16.55
N LEU A 223 15.69 -13.97 -16.35
CA LEU A 223 15.33 -12.74 -15.66
C LEU A 223 15.37 -11.54 -16.61
N LYS A 224 14.69 -10.47 -16.21
CA LYS A 224 14.69 -9.15 -16.86
C LYS A 224 15.00 -8.04 -15.87
N THR A 225 15.96 -7.19 -16.22
CA THR A 225 16.32 -5.99 -15.48
C THR A 225 15.22 -4.95 -15.56
N LEU A 226 14.82 -4.46 -14.38
CA LEU A 226 13.92 -3.32 -14.20
C LEU A 226 14.70 -2.05 -13.84
N PHE A 227 15.78 -2.20 -13.09
CA PHE A 227 16.67 -1.12 -12.68
C PHE A 227 18.08 -1.67 -12.53
N LYS A 228 19.08 -0.86 -12.89
CA LYS A 228 20.49 -1.18 -12.73
C LYS A 228 21.26 0.00 -12.15
N ASN A 229 22.21 -0.31 -11.28
CA ASN A 229 23.26 0.57 -10.82
C ASN A 229 24.60 -0.17 -10.97
N GLU A 230 25.29 0.13 -12.07
CA GLU A 230 26.53 -0.53 -12.46
C GLU A 230 27.70 -0.14 -11.54
N GLU A 231 27.68 1.04 -10.91
CA GLU A 231 28.75 1.50 -10.01
C GLU A 231 28.93 0.59 -8.79
N ILE A 232 27.85 -0.08 -8.35
CA ILE A 232 27.84 -0.98 -7.19
C ILE A 232 27.35 -2.39 -7.56
N ASN A 233 27.33 -2.72 -8.86
CA ASN A 233 26.86 -4.00 -9.41
C ASN A 233 25.50 -4.45 -8.83
N PHE A 234 24.57 -3.51 -8.69
CA PHE A 234 23.26 -3.74 -8.06
C PHE A 234 22.12 -3.66 -9.07
N TYR A 235 21.23 -4.65 -9.04
CA TYR A 235 20.19 -4.82 -10.03
C TYR A 235 18.85 -5.18 -9.38
N TYR A 236 17.76 -4.60 -9.87
CA TYR A 236 16.41 -5.10 -9.61
C TYR A 236 15.94 -5.93 -10.79
N LEU A 237 15.68 -7.19 -10.55
CA LEU A 237 15.35 -8.17 -11.57
C LEU A 237 13.96 -8.76 -11.34
N LYS A 238 13.27 -9.07 -12.44
CA LYS A 238 11.99 -9.78 -12.43
C LYS A 238 12.12 -11.05 -13.28
N PRO A 239 11.58 -12.19 -12.85
CA PRO A 239 11.40 -13.35 -13.72
C PRO A 239 10.57 -13.02 -14.95
N LEU A 240 10.94 -13.63 -16.07
CA LEU A 240 10.16 -13.56 -17.31
C LEU A 240 8.89 -14.41 -17.23
N GLU A 241 8.93 -15.48 -16.44
CA GLU A 241 7.81 -16.39 -16.20
C GLU A 241 7.15 -16.12 -14.85
N GLU A 242 5.90 -16.58 -14.70
CA GLU A 242 5.21 -16.52 -13.42
C GLU A 242 5.82 -17.52 -12.43
N LEU A 243 6.05 -17.07 -11.20
CA LEU A 243 6.67 -17.89 -10.16
C LEU A 243 5.62 -18.76 -9.48
N THR A 244 5.79 -20.08 -9.58
CA THR A 244 5.04 -21.04 -8.76
C THR A 244 5.48 -20.98 -7.30
N ASN A 245 6.78 -20.86 -7.03
CA ASN A 245 7.32 -20.63 -5.70
C ASN A 245 8.53 -19.68 -5.75
N PRO A 246 8.42 -18.46 -5.20
CA PRO A 246 9.51 -17.50 -5.24
C PRO A 246 10.74 -17.92 -4.42
N GLN A 247 10.60 -18.80 -3.42
CA GLN A 247 11.73 -19.32 -2.64
C GLN A 247 12.68 -20.15 -3.51
N VAL A 248 12.12 -21.01 -4.37
CA VAL A 248 12.91 -21.86 -5.27
C VAL A 248 13.77 -20.99 -6.17
N LYS A 249 13.17 -19.96 -6.79
CA LYS A 249 13.91 -19.05 -7.66
C LYS A 249 14.95 -18.23 -6.91
N LEU A 250 14.67 -17.80 -5.67
CA LEU A 250 15.66 -17.15 -4.82
C LEU A 250 16.88 -18.05 -4.59
N SER A 251 16.65 -19.31 -4.19
CA SER A 251 17.71 -20.29 -3.94
C SER A 251 18.50 -20.65 -5.20
N GLU A 252 17.88 -20.67 -6.38
CA GLU A 252 18.60 -20.82 -7.66
C GLU A 252 19.55 -19.66 -7.92
N ILE A 253 19.08 -18.42 -7.73
CA ILE A 253 19.89 -17.21 -7.92
C ILE A 253 21.03 -17.17 -6.90
N GLU A 254 20.76 -17.51 -5.64
CA GLU A 254 21.76 -17.50 -4.55
C GLU A 254 22.92 -18.48 -4.79
N LYS A 255 22.66 -19.57 -5.51
CA LYS A 255 23.67 -20.58 -5.86
C LYS A 255 24.50 -20.21 -7.11
N ASP A 256 24.12 -19.17 -7.86
CA ASP A 256 24.87 -18.75 -9.04
C ASP A 256 26.19 -18.10 -8.62
N GLU A 257 27.31 -18.62 -9.15
CA GLU A 257 28.65 -18.18 -8.77
C GLU A 257 28.92 -16.70 -9.05
N SER A 258 28.15 -16.08 -9.95
CA SER A 258 28.27 -14.66 -10.28
C SER A 258 27.58 -13.72 -9.26
N VAL A 259 26.82 -14.27 -8.32
CA VAL A 259 26.04 -13.50 -7.34
C VAL A 259 26.82 -13.35 -6.04
N THR A 260 26.90 -12.11 -5.53
CA THR A 260 27.44 -11.83 -4.19
C THR A 260 26.33 -11.78 -3.14
N LYS A 261 25.15 -11.30 -3.53
CA LYS A 261 23.99 -11.18 -2.65
C LYS A 261 22.70 -11.20 -3.44
N VAL A 262 21.67 -11.87 -2.91
CA VAL A 262 20.31 -11.77 -3.42
C VAL A 262 19.30 -11.61 -2.29
N GLU A 263 18.31 -10.75 -2.48
CA GLU A 263 17.21 -10.52 -1.54
C GLU A 263 15.89 -10.34 -2.28
N PHE A 264 14.77 -10.64 -1.63
CA PHE A 264 13.47 -10.25 -2.15
C PHE A 264 13.27 -8.73 -2.10
N GLU A 265 12.54 -8.19 -3.08
CA GLU A 265 11.90 -6.89 -2.90
C GLU A 265 10.67 -7.03 -1.99
N ILE A 266 10.86 -6.62 -0.73
CA ILE A 266 9.79 -6.48 0.25
C ILE A 266 9.06 -5.15 -0.01
N LEU A 267 7.76 -5.23 -0.29
CA LEU A 267 6.87 -4.09 -0.53
C LEU A 267 6.40 -3.45 0.77
N GLU A 268 6.07 -4.29 1.76
CA GLU A 268 5.60 -3.89 3.08
C GLU A 268 6.11 -4.92 4.09
N SER A 269 6.50 -4.48 5.28
CA SER A 269 6.85 -5.38 6.38
C SER A 269 6.08 -5.06 7.64
N PHE A 270 5.82 -6.10 8.42
CA PHE A 270 5.20 -6.01 9.73
C PHE A 270 6.17 -6.53 10.76
N ASN A 271 6.57 -5.64 11.67
CA ASN A 271 7.37 -5.99 12.82
C ASN A 271 6.44 -5.99 14.03
N LYS A 272 6.23 -7.15 14.64
CA LYS A 272 5.52 -7.23 15.92
C LYS A 272 6.45 -6.64 16.96
N THR A 273 6.32 -5.33 17.20
CA THR A 273 6.97 -4.68 18.33
C THR A 273 6.52 -5.44 19.58
N LYS A 274 7.49 -6.00 20.31
CA LYS A 274 7.27 -6.76 21.54
C LYS A 274 6.51 -5.93 22.57
#